data_AF-A0AAV2W2D3-F1
#
_entry.id   AF-A0AAV2W2D3-F1
#
_cell.length_a   1.000
_cell.length_b   1.000
_cell.length_c   1.000
_cell.angle_alpha   90.00
_cell.angle_beta   90.00
_cell.angle_gamma   90.00
#
_symmetry.space_group_name_H-M   'P 1'
#
loop_
_entity.id
_entity.type
_entity.pdbx_description
1 polymer ?
#
loop_
_entity_poly.entity_id
_entity_poly.type
_entity_poly.pdbx_seq_one_letter_code
_entity_poly.pdbx_strand_id
1 'polypeptide(L)'
;MQLRHNYVNKALCIGIVSMSKSKIPQEMFQHVVNNALDFLGQSIAELQQKPKYSVIHFHAAIELVLKARLMSEHWSLVVSPKKQADWQEFTQGKFVSVTLEEAATRLEKVAQSGLGDKQLKLFRAVTKHRNQMVHLLRHGRNRASWNSKNSSHC
;
A
#
# COMPACT_ATOMS: atom_id res chain seq x y z
N MET A 1 -9.43 -58.13 25.61
CA MET A 1 -8.17 -57.61 26.21
C MET A 1 -7.20 -57.39 25.06
N GLN A 2 -7.06 -56.16 24.54
CA GLN A 2 -5.99 -55.21 24.94
C GLN A 2 -4.59 -55.78 24.64
N LEU A 3 -3.63 -55.15 23.94
CA LEU A 3 -3.35 -53.79 23.45
C LEU A 3 -2.05 -53.88 22.60
N ARG A 4 -1.82 -52.94 21.67
CA ARG A 4 -0.55 -52.16 21.40
C ARG A 4 0.78 -52.95 21.21
N HIS A 5 1.72 -52.66 20.31
CA HIS A 5 2.32 -51.39 19.91
C HIS A 5 3.50 -51.64 18.92
N ASN A 6 4.12 -50.55 18.46
CA ASN A 6 5.39 -50.39 17.70
C ASN A 6 5.17 -50.25 16.18
N TYR A 7 5.00 -49.06 15.59
CA TYR A 7 5.86 -47.86 15.66
C TYR A 7 7.35 -48.19 15.63
N VAL A 8 7.93 -48.21 14.42
CA VAL A 8 9.27 -47.64 14.25
C VAL A 8 9.30 -46.86 12.93
N ASN A 9 9.57 -45.57 13.09
CA ASN A 9 9.76 -44.57 12.07
C ASN A 9 10.81 -44.97 11.02
N LYS A 10 10.52 -44.68 9.76
CA LYS A 10 11.57 -44.33 8.78
C LYS A 10 11.16 -43.04 8.09
N ALA A 11 11.56 -41.94 8.73
CA ALA A 11 11.55 -40.62 8.14
C ALA A 11 12.46 -40.62 6.91
N LEU A 12 11.96 -40.14 5.76
CA LEU A 12 12.78 -39.51 4.73
C LEU A 12 11.93 -38.70 3.75
N CYS A 13 12.20 -37.38 3.72
CA CYS A 13 11.99 -36.41 2.63
C CYS A 13 10.56 -36.28 2.06
N ILE A 14 9.88 -35.14 2.15
CA ILE A 14 10.24 -33.83 1.56
C ILE A 14 9.64 -32.73 2.45
N GLY A 15 10.45 -31.73 2.79
CA GLY A 15 10.02 -30.56 3.55
C GLY A 15 9.07 -29.68 2.76
N ILE A 16 7.78 -29.97 2.83
CA ILE A 16 6.76 -28.93 2.70
C ILE A 16 6.67 -28.34 4.10
N VAL A 17 7.31 -27.19 4.33
CA VAL A 17 6.96 -26.34 5.47
C VAL A 17 5.48 -26.04 5.32
N SER A 18 4.64 -26.79 6.03
CA SER A 18 3.22 -26.52 6.12
C SER A 18 3.10 -25.19 6.84
N MET A 19 3.04 -24.09 6.08
CA MET A 19 2.76 -22.77 6.62
C MET A 19 1.36 -22.85 7.24
N SER A 20 1.30 -22.84 8.57
CA SER A 20 0.03 -22.81 9.28
C SER A 20 -0.76 -21.60 8.79
N LYS A 21 -2.00 -21.82 8.33
CA LYS A 21 -2.89 -20.78 7.75
C LYS A 21 -2.96 -19.48 8.57
N SER A 22 -2.71 -19.55 9.88
CA SER A 22 -2.73 -18.42 10.81
C SER A 22 -1.60 -17.39 10.63
N LYS A 23 -0.45 -17.75 10.05
CA LYS A 23 0.71 -16.84 9.97
C LYS A 23 0.75 -15.99 8.70
N ILE A 24 0.18 -16.48 7.61
CA ILE A 24 0.28 -15.81 6.30
C ILE A 24 -0.29 -14.38 6.33
N PRO A 25 -1.48 -14.10 6.90
CA PRO A 25 -2.00 -12.72 6.95
C PRO A 25 -1.08 -11.78 7.74
N GLN A 26 -0.46 -12.28 8.81
CA GLN A 26 0.45 -11.51 9.64
C GLN A 26 1.76 -11.20 8.90
N GLU A 27 2.32 -12.17 8.19
CA GLU A 27 3.50 -11.99 7.35
C GLU A 27 3.22 -10.99 6.22
N MET A 28 2.09 -11.16 5.53
CA MET A 28 1.65 -10.23 4.48
C MET A 28 1.42 -8.82 5.02
N PHE A 29 0.82 -8.69 6.22
CA PHE A 29 0.68 -7.41 6.90
C PHE A 29 2.05 -6.76 7.15
N GLN A 30 3.02 -7.51 7.69
CA GLN A 30 4.37 -7.00 7.93
C GLN A 30 5.06 -6.57 6.64
N HIS A 31 4.91 -7.34 5.56
CA HIS A 31 5.43 -6.96 4.25
C HIS A 31 4.81 -5.67 3.71
N VAL A 32 3.48 -5.49 3.84
CA VAL A 32 2.81 -4.25 3.42
C VAL A 32 3.29 -3.06 4.25
N VAL A 33 3.46 -3.22 5.56
CA VAL A 33 3.98 -2.17 6.45
C VAL A 33 5.41 -1.79 6.08
N ASN A 34 6.30 -2.78 5.93
CA ASN A 34 7.70 -2.53 5.57
C ASN A 34 7.80 -1.82 4.21
N ASN A 35 7.07 -2.29 3.19
CA ASN A 35 7.03 -1.64 1.89
C ASN A 35 6.52 -0.20 1.99
N ALA A 36 5.49 0.06 2.82
CA ALA A 36 4.98 1.41 3.02
C ALA A 36 6.05 2.35 3.60
N LEU A 37 6.79 1.87 4.59
CA LEU A 37 7.88 2.63 5.23
C LEU A 37 9.06 2.84 4.27
N ASP A 38 9.41 1.84 3.47
CA ASP A 38 10.46 1.95 2.45
C ASP A 38 10.10 2.99 1.39
N PHE A 39 8.86 2.97 0.88
CA PHE A 39 8.38 3.99 -0.05
C PHE A 39 8.37 5.39 0.58
N LEU A 40 8.00 5.50 1.85
CA LEU A 40 8.04 6.78 2.56
C LEU A 40 9.48 7.29 2.68
N GLY A 41 10.42 6.44 3.11
CA GLY A 41 11.84 6.76 3.21
C GLY A 41 12.42 7.22 1.86
N GLN A 42 12.11 6.48 0.79
CA GLN A 42 12.54 6.84 -0.56
C GLN A 42 11.92 8.16 -1.02
N SER A 43 10.66 8.42 -0.70
CA SER A 43 10.00 9.67 -1.05
C SER A 43 10.68 10.89 -0.42
N ILE A 44 11.17 10.75 0.81
CA ILE A 44 11.90 11.80 1.53
C ILE A 44 13.28 12.00 0.89
N ALA A 45 14.02 10.92 0.63
CA ALA A 45 15.35 10.97 0.01
C ALA A 45 15.33 11.66 -1.37
N GLU A 46 14.26 11.47 -2.12
CA GLU A 46 14.11 12.01 -3.47
C GLU A 46 13.51 13.42 -3.54
N LEU A 47 13.03 13.96 -2.42
CA LEU A 47 12.18 15.16 -2.39
C LEU A 47 12.81 16.36 -3.11
N GLN A 48 14.11 16.58 -2.92
CA GLN A 48 14.82 17.72 -3.51
C GLN A 48 15.34 17.42 -4.93
N GLN A 49 15.94 16.26 -5.13
CA GLN A 49 16.70 15.97 -6.36
C GLN A 49 15.82 15.35 -7.46
N LYS A 50 14.76 14.65 -7.06
CA LYS A 50 13.90 13.85 -7.94
C LYS A 50 12.42 14.02 -7.54
N PRO A 51 11.88 15.26 -7.54
CA PRO A 51 10.54 15.55 -6.99
C PRO A 51 9.42 14.77 -7.67
N LYS A 52 9.57 14.42 -8.96
CA LYS A 52 8.63 13.52 -9.67
C LYS A 52 8.53 12.14 -9.00
N TYR A 53 9.68 11.53 -8.69
CA TYR A 53 9.73 10.19 -8.10
C TYR A 53 9.35 10.23 -6.62
N SER A 54 9.73 11.30 -5.91
CA SER A 54 9.28 11.56 -4.55
C SER A 54 7.76 11.50 -4.41
N VAL A 55 7.01 12.20 -5.28
CA VAL A 55 5.53 12.17 -5.25
C VAL A 55 4.96 10.78 -5.57
N ILE A 56 5.58 10.05 -6.50
CA ILE A 56 5.15 8.69 -6.85
C ILE A 56 5.32 7.75 -5.66
N HIS A 57 6.49 7.77 -5.01
CA HIS A 57 6.76 6.95 -3.83
C HIS A 57 5.91 7.37 -2.62
N PHE A 58 5.73 8.67 -2.40
CA PHE A 58 4.87 9.16 -1.32
C PHE A 58 3.42 8.70 -1.48
N HIS A 59 2.89 8.77 -2.71
CA HIS A 59 1.56 8.24 -3.01
C HIS A 59 1.45 6.73 -2.72
N ALA A 60 2.45 5.95 -3.15
CA ALA A 60 2.48 4.51 -2.89
C ALA A 60 2.51 4.20 -1.40
N ALA A 61 3.28 4.96 -0.61
CA ALA A 61 3.33 4.83 0.84
C ALA A 61 1.95 5.08 1.48
N ILE A 62 1.25 6.14 1.09
CA ILE A 62 -0.12 6.42 1.58
C ILE A 62 -1.05 5.25 1.29
N GLU A 63 -1.07 4.75 0.05
CA GLU A 63 -1.94 3.64 -0.33
C GLU A 63 -1.67 2.37 0.49
N LEU A 64 -0.39 2.06 0.73
CA LEU A 64 0.00 0.88 1.51
C LEU A 64 -0.32 1.02 3.00
N VAL A 65 -0.16 2.21 3.60
CA VAL A 65 -0.56 2.45 4.99
C VAL A 65 -2.06 2.22 5.19
N LEU A 66 -2.90 2.74 4.27
CA LEU A 66 -4.35 2.53 4.35
C LEU A 66 -4.71 1.05 4.20
N LYS A 67 -4.03 0.33 3.31
CA LYS A 67 -4.21 -1.12 3.13
C LYS A 67 -3.72 -1.91 4.34
N ALA A 68 -2.61 -1.53 4.97
CA ALA A 68 -2.13 -2.14 6.20
C ALA A 68 -3.16 -2.01 7.32
N ARG A 69 -3.75 -0.81 7.48
CA ARG A 69 -4.81 -0.57 8.47
C ARG A 69 -6.05 -1.43 8.23
N LEU A 70 -6.43 -1.67 6.98
CA LEU A 70 -7.53 -2.60 6.64
C LEU A 70 -7.13 -4.06 6.89
N MET A 71 -5.90 -4.43 6.52
CA MET A 71 -5.39 -5.78 6.68
C MET A 71 -5.22 -6.19 8.15
N SER A 72 -4.99 -5.22 9.04
CA SER A 72 -4.96 -5.46 10.49
C SER A 72 -6.32 -5.84 11.07
N GLU A 73 -7.42 -5.49 10.38
CA GLU A 73 -8.77 -5.96 10.74
C GLU A 73 -9.03 -7.34 10.11
N HIS A 74 -8.87 -7.44 8.78
CA HIS A 74 -9.01 -8.70 8.06
C HIS A 74 -8.42 -8.61 6.64
N TRP A 75 -7.78 -9.69 6.18
CA TRP A 75 -7.13 -9.73 4.85
C TRP A 75 -8.08 -9.44 3.69
N SER A 76 -9.34 -9.89 3.76
CA SER A 76 -10.29 -9.70 2.65
C SER A 76 -10.62 -8.22 2.40
N LEU A 77 -10.40 -7.35 3.39
CA LEU A 77 -10.66 -5.91 3.28
C LEU A 77 -9.66 -5.18 2.39
N VAL A 78 -8.57 -5.81 1.97
CA VAL A 78 -7.68 -5.23 0.95
C VAL A 78 -8.03 -5.66 -0.47
N VAL A 79 -8.93 -6.62 -0.66
CA VAL A 79 -9.37 -7.08 -1.99
C VAL A 79 -10.48 -6.17 -2.52
N SER A 80 -10.36 -5.69 -3.75
CA SER A 80 -11.34 -4.79 -4.38
C SER A 80 -12.76 -5.37 -4.31
N PRO A 81 -13.78 -4.56 -3.99
CA PRO A 81 -15.17 -5.02 -3.91
C PRO A 81 -15.71 -5.52 -5.27
N LYS A 82 -15.03 -5.20 -6.37
CA LYS A 82 -15.38 -5.65 -7.73
C LYS A 82 -15.05 -7.11 -7.98
N LYS A 83 -14.31 -7.76 -7.08
CA LYS A 83 -13.97 -9.18 -7.12
C LYS A 83 -14.34 -9.85 -5.81
N GLN A 84 -14.70 -11.13 -5.88
CA GLN A 84 -14.88 -11.94 -4.69
C GLN A 84 -13.51 -12.17 -4.03
N ALA A 85 -13.45 -12.02 -2.71
CA ALA A 85 -12.22 -12.30 -1.98
C ALA A 85 -11.96 -13.81 -1.96
N ASP A 86 -10.86 -14.23 -2.59
CA ASP A 86 -10.42 -15.61 -2.63
C ASP A 86 -9.10 -15.78 -1.85
N TRP A 87 -9.05 -16.79 -0.98
CA TRP A 87 -7.88 -17.04 -0.13
C TRP A 87 -6.68 -17.51 -0.94
N GLN A 88 -6.87 -18.38 -1.93
CA GLN A 88 -5.76 -18.89 -2.75
C GLN A 88 -5.16 -17.76 -3.60
N GLU A 89 -5.97 -16.93 -4.22
CA GLU A 89 -5.53 -15.73 -4.95
C GLU A 89 -4.78 -14.76 -4.03
N PHE A 90 -5.29 -14.53 -2.81
CA PHE A 90 -4.65 -13.66 -1.84
C PHE A 90 -3.25 -14.16 -1.45
N THR A 91 -3.12 -15.43 -1.08
CA THR A 91 -1.83 -16.03 -0.69
C THR A 91 -0.80 -16.06 -1.82
N GLN A 92 -1.26 -16.05 -3.08
CA GLN A 92 -0.41 -15.96 -4.27
C GLN A 92 -0.13 -14.51 -4.72
N GLY A 93 -0.71 -13.51 -4.05
CA GLY A 93 -0.63 -12.11 -4.47
C GLY A 93 -1.39 -11.79 -5.76
N LYS A 94 -2.27 -12.69 -6.22
CA LYS A 94 -3.01 -12.58 -7.49
C LYS A 94 -4.39 -11.96 -7.29
N PHE A 95 -4.47 -10.80 -6.66
CA PHE A 95 -5.74 -10.12 -6.44
C PHE A 95 -5.69 -8.65 -6.84
N VAL A 96 -6.85 -8.10 -7.19
CA VAL A 96 -7.00 -6.66 -7.40
C VAL A 96 -7.19 -6.02 -6.03
N SER A 97 -6.23 -5.22 -5.59
CA SER A 97 -6.36 -4.52 -4.32
C SER A 97 -7.34 -3.35 -4.39
N VAL A 98 -7.87 -2.94 -3.24
CA VAL A 98 -8.68 -1.71 -3.12
C VAL A 98 -7.93 -0.47 -3.61
N THR A 99 -8.68 0.44 -4.22
CA THR A 99 -8.24 1.81 -4.50
C THR A 99 -8.25 2.67 -3.23
N LEU A 100 -7.67 3.87 -3.29
CA LEU A 100 -7.71 4.84 -2.18
C LEU A 100 -9.15 5.17 -1.72
N GLU A 101 -10.07 5.37 -2.65
CA GLU A 101 -11.48 5.68 -2.35
C GLU A 101 -12.21 4.50 -1.70
N GLU A 102 -11.98 3.29 -2.24
CA GLU A 102 -12.53 2.06 -1.66
C GLU A 102 -11.95 1.80 -0.27
N ALA A 103 -10.66 2.07 -0.07
CA ALA A 103 -10.00 1.93 1.23
C ALA A 103 -10.55 2.92 2.25
N ALA A 104 -10.66 4.21 1.90
CA ALA A 104 -11.23 5.24 2.76
C ALA A 104 -12.67 4.91 3.17
N THR A 105 -13.50 4.46 2.22
CA THR A 105 -14.88 4.04 2.48
C THR A 105 -14.94 2.86 3.47
N ARG A 106 -14.03 1.88 3.34
CA ARG A 106 -13.98 0.72 4.26
C ARG A 106 -13.44 1.09 5.64
N LEU A 107 -12.47 2.00 5.71
CA LEU A 107 -11.96 2.51 6.98
C LEU A 107 -13.07 3.20 7.78
N GLU A 108 -13.92 3.97 7.10
CA GLU A 108 -15.06 4.64 7.73
C GLU A 108 -16.17 3.65 8.12
N LYS A 109 -16.62 2.80 7.18
CA LYS A 109 -17.82 1.97 7.38
C LYS A 109 -17.58 0.65 8.13
N VAL A 110 -16.38 0.10 8.03
CA VAL A 110 -16.06 -1.24 8.57
C VAL A 110 -15.09 -1.14 9.74
N ALA A 111 -13.94 -0.50 9.54
CA ALA A 111 -12.91 -0.40 10.57
C ALA A 111 -13.23 0.66 11.64
N GLN A 112 -14.30 1.46 11.43
CA GLN A 112 -14.72 2.57 12.30
C GLN A 112 -13.57 3.55 12.63
N SER A 113 -12.59 3.64 11.74
CA SER A 113 -11.40 4.47 11.84
C SER A 113 -11.24 5.27 10.55
N GLY A 114 -12.30 5.98 10.19
CA GLY A 114 -12.37 6.80 8.98
C GLY A 114 -11.31 7.91 8.96
N LEU A 115 -10.98 8.35 7.76
CA LEU A 115 -10.12 9.52 7.57
C LEU A 115 -10.96 10.79 7.69
N GLY A 116 -10.41 11.84 8.31
CA GLY A 116 -11.08 13.14 8.30
C GLY A 116 -11.14 13.74 6.90
N ASP A 117 -12.18 14.53 6.62
CA ASP A 117 -12.41 15.13 5.29
C ASP A 117 -11.21 15.89 4.73
N LYS A 118 -10.48 16.60 5.60
CA LYS A 118 -9.27 17.33 5.21
C LYS A 118 -8.16 16.38 4.75
N GLN A 119 -7.95 15.28 5.46
CA GLN A 119 -6.93 14.28 5.12
C GLN A 119 -7.28 13.59 3.80
N LEU A 120 -8.55 13.20 3.62
CA LEU A 120 -8.99 12.57 2.37
C LEU A 120 -8.85 13.50 1.16
N LYS A 121 -9.18 14.80 1.32
CA LYS A 121 -8.96 15.81 0.29
C LYS A 121 -7.48 15.97 -0.07
N LEU A 122 -6.58 15.97 0.92
CA LEU A 122 -5.14 16.03 0.68
C LEU A 122 -4.62 14.80 -0.06
N PHE A 123 -5.04 13.60 0.33
CA PHE A 123 -4.63 12.38 -0.35
C PHE A 123 -5.12 12.33 -1.80
N ARG A 124 -6.38 12.74 -2.06
CA ARG A 124 -6.91 12.90 -3.43
C ARG A 124 -6.07 13.88 -4.26
N ALA A 125 -5.61 14.98 -3.66
CA ALA A 125 -4.75 15.94 -4.34
C ALA A 125 -3.39 15.32 -4.72
N VAL A 126 -2.79 14.52 -3.82
CA VAL A 126 -1.55 13.77 -4.11
C VAL A 126 -1.78 12.75 -5.24
N THR A 127 -2.87 11.98 -5.21
CA THR A 127 -3.25 11.05 -6.28
C THR A 127 -3.38 11.75 -7.63
N LYS A 128 -4.06 12.91 -7.66
CA LYS A 128 -4.19 13.72 -8.86
C LYS A 128 -2.82 14.17 -9.37
N HIS A 129 -1.95 14.68 -8.49
CA HIS A 129 -0.63 15.14 -8.86
C HIS A 129 0.25 14.01 -9.41
N ARG A 130 0.23 12.83 -8.76
CA ARG A 130 0.90 11.62 -9.23
C ARG A 130 0.44 11.24 -10.64
N ASN A 131 -0.88 11.20 -10.86
CA ASN A 131 -1.45 10.84 -12.17
C ASN A 131 -1.03 11.83 -13.27
N GLN A 132 -1.02 13.13 -12.95
CA GLN A 132 -0.50 14.15 -13.84
C GLN A 132 0.97 13.91 -14.19
N MET A 133 1.82 13.61 -13.20
CA MET A 133 3.25 13.36 -13.42
C MET A 133 3.57 12.09 -14.21
N VAL A 134 2.77 11.04 -14.04
CA VAL A 134 2.96 9.74 -14.70
C VAL A 134 2.41 9.76 -16.13
N HIS A 135 1.23 10.35 -16.35
CA HIS A 135 0.53 10.25 -17.63
C HIS A 135 0.56 11.53 -18.46
N LEU A 136 0.60 12.73 -17.84
CA LEU A 136 0.69 13.97 -18.59
C LEU A 136 2.16 14.25 -18.89
N LEU A 137 2.57 13.93 -20.11
CA LEU A 137 3.70 14.55 -20.78
C LEU A 137 3.50 16.08 -20.68
N ARG A 138 4.26 16.75 -19.82
CA ARG A 138 4.33 18.21 -19.81
C ARG A 138 5.08 18.64 -21.06
N HIS A 139 4.41 18.68 -22.21
CA HIS A 139 4.86 19.49 -23.33
C HIS A 139 4.97 20.93 -22.82
N GLY A 140 6.21 21.46 -22.85
CA GLY A 140 6.57 22.86 -22.72
C GLY A 140 5.80 23.70 -21.69
N ARG A 141 6.38 23.90 -20.50
CA ARG A 141 6.24 25.21 -19.84
C ARG A 141 7.62 25.83 -19.69
N ASN A 142 7.87 26.74 -20.62
CA ASN A 142 8.96 27.70 -20.70
C ASN A 142 9.16 28.36 -19.32
N ARG A 143 10.39 28.33 -18.79
CA ARG A 143 10.76 29.13 -17.61
C ARG A 143 11.00 30.55 -18.11
N ALA A 144 9.99 31.39 -18.08
CA ALA A 144 10.15 32.83 -18.16
C ALA A 144 9.21 33.51 -17.15
N SER A 145 9.74 34.56 -16.52
CA SER A 145 9.14 35.45 -15.52
C SER A 145 8.89 34.88 -14.12
N TRP A 146 9.98 34.65 -13.39
CA TRP A 146 10.09 35.21 -12.03
C TRP A 146 11.36 36.06 -12.00
N ASN A 147 11.26 37.31 -12.47
CA ASN A 147 12.13 38.36 -11.94
C ASN A 147 11.58 39.77 -12.18
N SER A 148 11.84 40.61 -11.17
CA SER A 148 11.65 42.06 -11.08
C SER A 148 10.22 42.59 -10.95
N LYS A 149 9.86 42.96 -9.73
CA LYS A 149 9.40 44.32 -9.38
C LYS A 149 9.30 44.42 -7.85
N ASN A 150 10.33 44.98 -7.23
CA ASN A 150 10.22 46.17 -6.37
C ASN A 150 11.49 46.39 -5.53
N SER A 151 12.44 47.08 -6.17
CA SER A 151 13.39 48.04 -5.61
C SER A 151 13.45 49.13 -6.68
N SER A 152 13.23 50.41 -6.46
CA SER A 152 13.39 51.27 -5.29
C SER A 152 12.91 52.67 -5.70
N HIS A 153 12.61 53.50 -4.69
CA HIS A 153 12.83 54.95 -4.63
C HIS A 153 13.16 55.69 -5.94
N CYS A 154 12.24 56.56 -6.37
CA CYS A 154 12.37 58.03 -6.43
C CYS A 154 11.13 58.59 -7.14
#